data_AF-A0A2G8JMJ9-F1
#
_entry.id   AF-A0A2G8JMJ9-F1
#
_cell.length_a   1.000
_cell.length_b   1.000
_cell.length_c   1.000
_cell.angle_alpha   90.00
_cell.angle_beta   90.00
_cell.angle_gamma   90.00
#
_symmetry.space_group_name_H-M   'P 1'
#
loop_
_entity.id
_entity.type
_entity.pdbx_description
1 polymer ?
#
loop_
_entity_poly.entity_id
_entity_poly.type
_entity_poly.pdbx_seq_one_letter_code
_entity_poly.pdbx_strand_id
1 'polypeptide(L)'
;MMGSAKSSLHERDKRETADTTGFGKLQLDIATHFTLLDVQALMTVFRFGRAEFDKVTRDNNPSIMFIRMLDEKYIITAKDISRLVSALEDAGLILIKSHVVQLFQEYKAGGLCGMDISKLSQ
;
A
#
# COMPACT_ATOMS: atom_id res chain seq x y z
N MET A 1 5.17 26.57 -47.27
CA MET A 1 4.09 26.72 -46.27
C MET A 1 3.58 25.34 -45.89
N MET A 2 3.58 25.05 -44.58
CA MET A 2 2.84 23.99 -43.87
C MET A 2 3.18 22.55 -44.32
N GLY A 3 4.00 21.74 -43.64
CA GLY A 3 4.13 21.61 -42.19
C GLY A 3 3.12 20.58 -41.66
N SER A 4 3.28 19.31 -42.04
CA SER A 4 2.53 18.18 -41.49
C SER A 4 2.96 17.94 -40.03
N ALA A 5 2.13 18.35 -39.07
CA ALA A 5 2.17 17.88 -37.69
C ALA A 5 1.04 16.84 -37.52
N LYS A 6 1.34 15.54 -37.40
CA LYS A 6 1.69 14.84 -36.14
C LYS A 6 0.72 15.19 -35.00
N SER A 7 -0.22 14.31 -34.70
CA SER A 7 -0.06 13.31 -33.62
C SER A 7 -1.42 12.68 -33.30
N SER A 8 -1.70 11.58 -33.99
CA SER A 8 -2.66 10.57 -33.53
C SER A 8 -2.04 9.80 -32.35
N LEU A 9 -2.90 9.11 -31.61
CA LEU A 9 -2.61 8.10 -30.59
C LEU A 9 -2.42 8.64 -29.17
N HIS A 10 -3.58 8.93 -28.59
CA HIS A 10 -3.91 8.67 -27.19
C HIS A 10 -3.77 7.16 -26.91
N GLU A 11 -2.52 6.69 -26.82
CA GLU A 11 -2.20 5.31 -26.49
C GLU A 11 -1.49 5.28 -25.13
N ARG A 12 -2.04 4.41 -24.26
CA ARG A 12 -1.44 3.84 -23.05
C ARG A 12 -1.66 4.60 -21.74
N ASP A 13 -2.93 4.67 -21.34
CA ASP A 13 -3.29 4.47 -19.92
C ASP A 13 -3.42 2.96 -19.63
N LYS A 14 -2.41 2.17 -20.06
CA LYS A 14 -2.17 0.85 -19.50
C LYS A 14 -1.38 1.10 -18.23
N ARG A 15 -2.07 1.44 -17.15
CA ARG A 15 -1.48 1.35 -15.82
C ARG A 15 -0.98 -0.07 -15.67
N GLU A 16 0.33 -0.17 -15.69
CA GLU A 16 1.12 -1.31 -15.26
C GLU A 16 0.57 -1.78 -13.92
N THR A 17 -0.40 -2.70 -13.94
CA THR A 17 -0.53 -3.72 -12.90
C THR A 17 0.63 -4.67 -13.12
N ALA A 18 1.86 -4.16 -12.95
CA ALA A 18 3.04 -5.01 -12.82
C ALA A 18 2.72 -5.95 -11.67
N ASP A 19 2.73 -7.26 -11.95
CA ASP A 19 2.48 -8.36 -11.01
C ASP A 19 3.11 -8.04 -9.65
N THR A 20 2.32 -7.41 -8.78
CA THR A 20 2.81 -7.00 -7.48
C THR A 20 2.75 -8.29 -6.67
N THR A 21 3.91 -8.93 -6.54
CA THR A 21 4.08 -10.20 -5.83
C THR A 21 4.89 -9.96 -4.56
N GLY A 22 4.78 -10.86 -3.59
CA GLY A 22 5.55 -10.80 -2.36
C GLY A 22 5.22 -9.57 -1.49
N PHE A 23 6.24 -8.87 -1.01
CA PHE A 23 6.06 -7.79 -0.02
C PHE A 23 5.28 -6.58 -0.56
N GLY A 24 5.42 -6.25 -1.85
CA GLY A 24 4.66 -5.16 -2.47
C GLY A 24 3.16 -5.45 -2.51
N LYS A 25 2.77 -6.72 -2.69
CA LYS A 25 1.36 -7.14 -2.62
C LYS A 25 0.80 -6.96 -1.22
N LEU A 26 1.55 -7.43 -0.22
CA LEU A 26 1.19 -7.26 1.18
C LEU A 26 0.99 -5.78 1.52
N GLN A 27 1.89 -4.90 1.09
CA GLN A 27 1.77 -3.45 1.31
C GLN A 27 0.46 -2.89 0.73
N LEU A 28 0.12 -3.30 -0.49
CA LEU A 28 -1.12 -2.87 -1.13
C LEU A 28 -2.34 -3.41 -0.39
N ASP A 29 -2.35 -4.69 -0.04
CA ASP A 29 -3.46 -5.32 0.67
C ASP A 29 -3.68 -4.66 2.04
N ILE A 30 -2.60 -4.40 2.80
CA ILE A 30 -2.63 -3.62 4.03
C ILE A 30 -3.23 -2.22 3.78
N ALA A 31 -2.80 -1.53 2.72
CA ALA A 31 -3.29 -0.19 2.40
C ALA A 31 -4.81 -0.16 2.15
N THR A 32 -5.41 -1.23 1.61
CA THR A 32 -6.85 -1.29 1.35
C THR A 32 -7.72 -1.28 2.62
N HIS A 33 -7.14 -1.60 3.78
CA HIS A 33 -7.85 -1.60 5.05
C HIS A 33 -7.89 -0.23 5.73
N PHE A 34 -7.18 0.76 5.21
CA PHE A 34 -7.11 2.09 5.80
C PHE A 34 -7.99 3.10 5.08
N THR A 35 -8.82 3.78 5.85
CA THR A 35 -9.45 5.04 5.44
C THR A 35 -8.50 6.22 5.66
N LEU A 36 -8.83 7.39 5.11
CA LEU A 36 -8.07 8.61 5.37
C LEU A 36 -8.02 8.96 6.86
N LEU A 37 -9.10 8.73 7.61
CA LEU A 37 -9.15 9.00 9.05
C LEU A 37 -8.20 8.08 9.82
N ASP A 38 -8.14 6.81 9.46
CA ASP A 38 -7.20 5.84 10.08
C ASP A 38 -5.75 6.25 9.82
N VAL A 39 -5.45 6.65 8.58
CA VAL A 39 -4.13 7.17 8.20
C VAL A 39 -3.76 8.38 9.06
N GLN A 40 -4.66 9.37 9.18
CA GLN A 40 -4.40 10.57 9.99
C GLN A 40 -4.19 10.25 11.48
N ALA A 41 -4.97 9.32 12.03
CA ALA A 41 -4.79 8.84 13.40
C ALA A 41 -3.42 8.19 13.59
N LEU A 42 -3.02 7.29 12.69
CA LEU A 42 -1.72 6.62 12.74
C LEU A 42 -0.56 7.60 12.53
N MET A 43 -0.71 8.59 11.64
CA MET A 43 0.29 9.64 11.48
C MET A 43 0.50 10.46 12.76
N THR A 44 -0.56 10.63 13.56
CA THR A 44 -0.48 11.26 14.88
C THR A 44 0.27 10.37 15.88
N VAL A 45 -0.04 9.06 15.92
CA VAL A 45 0.64 8.09 16.79
C VAL A 45 2.14 8.04 16.49
N PHE A 46 2.51 7.97 15.22
CA PHE A 46 3.92 7.96 14.78
C PHE A 46 4.59 9.34 14.82
N ARG A 47 3.87 10.41 15.18
CA ARG A 47 4.37 11.80 15.26
C ARG A 47 5.02 12.28 13.96
N PHE A 48 4.37 12.01 12.83
CA PHE A 48 4.82 12.54 11.54
C PHE A 48 4.83 14.09 11.55
N GLY A 49 5.82 14.67 10.88
CA GLY A 49 5.91 16.12 10.75
C GLY A 49 4.79 16.68 9.85
N ARG A 50 4.48 17.97 10.01
CA ARG A 50 3.43 18.64 9.22
C ARG A 50 3.61 18.48 7.71
N ALA A 51 4.84 18.59 7.21
CA ALA A 51 5.14 18.42 5.79
C ALA A 51 4.81 17.01 5.28
N GLU A 52 5.05 15.98 6.09
CA GLU A 52 4.75 14.59 5.76
C GLU A 52 3.24 14.34 5.80
N PHE A 53 2.58 14.89 6.83
CA PHE A 53 1.12 14.87 6.95
C PHE A 53 0.44 15.49 5.74
N ASP A 54 0.85 16.69 5.34
CA ASP A 54 0.32 17.37 4.16
C ASP A 54 0.59 16.58 2.87
N LYS A 55 1.77 15.95 2.76
CA LYS A 55 2.12 15.11 1.60
C LYS A 55 1.19 13.90 1.48
N VAL A 56 0.96 13.17 2.57
CA VAL A 56 0.12 11.96 2.57
C VAL A 56 -1.34 12.31 2.33
N THR A 57 -1.87 13.31 3.04
CA THR A 57 -3.31 13.63 3.02
C THR A 57 -3.79 14.29 1.72
N ARG A 58 -2.87 14.88 0.95
CA ARG A 58 -3.17 15.49 -0.36
C ARG A 58 -2.92 14.55 -1.54
N ASP A 59 -2.40 13.34 -1.29
CA ASP A 59 -2.21 12.35 -2.34
C ASP A 59 -3.56 11.79 -2.82
N ASN A 60 -3.63 11.35 -4.08
CA ASN A 60 -4.82 10.72 -4.64
C ASN A 60 -5.14 9.38 -3.94
N ASN A 61 -4.14 8.70 -3.39
CA ASN A 61 -4.28 7.47 -2.61
C ASN A 61 -3.50 7.57 -1.29
N PRO A 62 -4.06 8.28 -0.28
CA PRO A 62 -3.39 8.54 0.99
C PRO A 62 -2.92 7.27 1.70
N SER A 63 -3.71 6.19 1.67
CA SER A 63 -3.36 4.93 2.32
C SER A 63 -2.14 4.27 1.70
N ILE A 64 -2.02 4.26 0.37
CA ILE A 64 -0.84 3.71 -0.33
C ILE A 64 0.39 4.58 -0.05
N MET A 65 0.25 5.91 -0.13
CA MET A 65 1.33 6.84 0.17
C MET A 65 1.82 6.69 1.61
N PHE A 66 0.91 6.51 2.57
CA PHE A 66 1.23 6.25 3.97
C PHE A 66 2.03 4.96 4.14
N ILE A 67 1.56 3.84 3.58
CA ILE A 67 2.27 2.55 3.66
C ILE A 67 3.67 2.62 3.04
N ARG A 68 3.81 3.27 1.89
CA ARG A 68 5.12 3.52 1.27
C ARG A 68 6.03 4.32 2.21
N MET A 69 5.49 5.34 2.88
CA MET A 69 6.25 6.14 3.82
C MET A 69 6.68 5.36 5.08
N LEU A 70 5.85 4.40 5.54
CA LEU A 70 6.23 3.49 6.61
C LEU A 70 7.40 2.58 6.19
N ASP A 71 7.42 2.11 4.94
CA ASP A 71 8.51 1.30 4.38
C ASP A 71 9.81 2.12 4.25
N GLU A 72 9.72 3.33 3.69
CA GLU A 72 10.84 4.27 3.57
C GLU A 72 11.47 4.63 4.93
N LYS A 73 10.69 4.55 6.01
CA LYS A 73 11.13 4.79 7.40
C LYS A 73 11.47 3.51 8.18
N TYR A 74 11.47 2.35 7.53
CA TYR A 74 11.70 1.04 8.17
C TYR A 74 10.77 0.78 9.37
N ILE A 75 9.54 1.29 9.31
CA ILE A 75 8.48 1.01 10.29
C ILE A 75 7.84 -0.34 9.96
N ILE A 76 7.67 -0.62 8.67
CA ILE A 76 7.29 -1.93 8.16
C ILE A 76 8.42 -2.46 7.28
N THR A 77 8.65 -3.76 7.31
CA THR A 77 9.58 -4.46 6.43
C THR A 77 9.02 -5.83 6.10
N ALA A 78 9.58 -6.49 5.08
CA ALA A 78 9.26 -7.88 4.77
C ALA A 78 9.48 -8.87 5.93
N LYS A 79 10.20 -8.47 6.97
CA LYS A 79 10.51 -9.32 8.12
C LYS A 79 9.75 -8.94 9.38
N ASP A 80 9.27 -7.70 9.47
CA ASP A 80 8.76 -7.14 10.71
C ASP A 80 7.71 -6.05 10.45
N ILE A 81 6.56 -6.21 11.10
CA ILE A 81 5.45 -5.23 11.14
C ILE A 81 5.08 -4.84 12.58
N SER A 82 5.87 -5.24 13.58
CA SER A 82 5.57 -5.06 15.01
C SER A 82 5.25 -3.61 15.36
N ARG A 83 6.02 -2.65 14.82
CA ARG A 83 5.80 -1.21 15.03
C ARG A 83 4.45 -0.73 14.48
N LEU A 84 4.02 -1.25 13.33
CA LEU A 84 2.68 -0.97 12.79
C LEU A 84 1.60 -1.59 13.67
N VAL A 85 1.78 -2.85 14.11
CA VAL A 85 0.82 -3.54 15.00
C VAL A 85 0.63 -2.78 16.31
N SER A 86 1.73 -2.33 16.94
CA SER A 86 1.67 -1.51 18.15
C SER A 86 0.95 -0.18 17.91
N ALA A 87 1.25 0.52 16.80
CA ALA A 87 0.59 1.78 16.50
C ALA A 87 -0.92 1.61 16.22
N LEU A 88 -1.34 0.50 15.62
CA LEU A 88 -2.75 0.17 15.42
C LEU A 88 -3.47 -0.07 16.74
N GLU A 89 -2.80 -0.67 17.70
CA GLU A 89 -3.31 -0.85 19.07
C GLU A 89 -3.43 0.48 19.81
N ASP A 90 -2.39 1.32 19.75
CA ASP A 90 -2.37 2.66 20.36
C ASP A 90 -3.44 3.58 19.76
N ALA A 91 -3.74 3.42 18.46
CA ALA A 91 -4.81 4.15 17.77
C ALA A 91 -6.22 3.58 18.01
N GLY A 92 -6.36 2.47 18.73
CA GLY A 92 -7.65 1.79 18.95
C GLY A 92 -8.20 1.07 17.70
N LEU A 93 -7.39 0.87 16.66
CA LEU A 93 -7.76 0.25 15.38
C LEU A 93 -7.66 -1.29 15.44
N ILE A 94 -8.32 -1.88 16.44
CA ILE A 94 -8.16 -3.31 16.80
C ILE A 94 -8.56 -4.27 15.67
N LEU A 95 -9.63 -3.96 14.93
CA LEU A 95 -10.07 -4.79 13.81
C LEU A 95 -9.05 -4.74 12.65
N ILE A 96 -8.56 -3.55 12.31
CA ILE A 96 -7.52 -3.40 11.28
C ILE A 96 -6.23 -4.11 11.71
N LYS A 97 -5.84 -4.00 12.99
CA LYS A 97 -4.72 -4.76 13.58
C LYS A 97 -4.83 -6.26 13.29
N SER A 98 -6.00 -6.83 13.56
CA SER A 98 -6.26 -8.26 13.34
C SER A 98 -6.06 -8.64 11.86
N HIS A 99 -6.61 -7.86 10.94
CA HIS A 99 -6.46 -8.11 9.50
C HIS A 99 -5.01 -7.97 9.02
N VAL A 100 -4.30 -6.92 9.46
CA VAL A 100 -2.89 -6.70 9.10
C VAL A 100 -2.01 -7.85 9.59
N VAL A 101 -2.23 -8.35 10.81
CA VAL A 101 -1.50 -9.50 11.34
C VAL A 101 -1.80 -10.75 10.50
N GLN A 102 -3.06 -11.00 10.16
CA GLN A 102 -3.44 -12.14 9.33
C GLN A 102 -2.75 -12.10 7.96
N LEU A 103 -2.83 -10.96 7.25
CA LEU A 103 -2.18 -10.78 5.94
C LEU A 103 -0.67 -11.02 6.02
N PHE A 104 -0.02 -10.57 7.10
CA PHE A 104 1.40 -10.81 7.29
C PHE A 104 1.74 -12.28 7.54
N GLN A 105 0.90 -13.01 8.28
CA GLN A 105 1.11 -14.46 8.47
C GLN A 105 0.92 -15.22 7.16
N GLU A 106 -0.10 -14.88 6.37
CA GLU A 106 -0.34 -15.46 5.05
C GLU A 106 0.84 -15.19 4.10
N TYR A 107 1.37 -13.96 4.10
CA TYR A 107 2.61 -13.61 3.39
C TYR A 107 3.79 -14.48 3.82
N LYS A 108 4.00 -14.67 5.12
CA LYS A 108 5.10 -15.47 5.67
C LYS A 108 4.96 -16.96 5.38
N ALA A 109 3.72 -17.45 5.24
CA ALA A 109 3.41 -18.81 4.83
C ALA A 109 3.58 -19.05 3.31
N GLY A 110 3.93 -18.01 2.53
CA GLY A 110 4.06 -18.09 1.07
C GLY A 110 2.74 -17.94 0.32
N GLY A 111 1.65 -17.55 0.99
CA GLY A 111 0.30 -17.43 0.42
C GLY A 111 0.10 -16.28 -0.56
N LEU A 112 1.00 -15.28 -0.57
CA LEU A 112 0.95 -14.18 -1.55
C LEU A 112 1.72 -14.48 -2.85
N CYS A 113 2.22 -15.71 -3.02
CA CYS A 113 2.76 -16.18 -4.29
C CYS A 113 1.62 -16.72 -5.17
N GLY A 114 1.27 -15.93 -6.20
CA GLY A 114 0.53 -16.28 -7.41
C GLY A 114 -0.40 -17.48 -7.34
N MET A 115 -1.71 -17.22 -7.29
CA MET A 115 -2.64 -18.11 -7.98
C MET A 115 -2.28 -18.05 -9.47
N ASP A 116 -1.52 -19.02 -9.91
CA ASP A 116 -1.25 -19.30 -11.31
C ASP A 116 -2.60 -19.58 -11.99
N ILE A 117 -3.15 -18.55 -12.63
CA ILE A 117 -4.45 -18.57 -13.33
C ILE A 117 -4.43 -19.59 -14.49
N SER A 118 -3.25 -20.12 -14.84
CA SER A 118 -3.04 -21.14 -15.87
C SER A 118 -3.57 -22.53 -15.47
N LYS A 119 -3.98 -22.75 -14.21
CA LYS A 119 -4.55 -24.03 -13.75
C LYS A 119 -6.09 -24.08 -13.70
N LEU A 120 -6.78 -23.02 -14.10
CA LEU A 120 -8.25 -22.94 -14.07
C LEU A 120 -8.95 -23.35 -15.38
N SER A 121 -8.24 -23.99 -16.31
CA SER A 121 -8.82 -24.55 -17.52
C SER A 121 -8.35 -26.00 -17.74
N GLN A 122 -9.01 -26.95 -17.07
CA GLN A 122 -9.20 -28.32 -17.55
C GLN A 122 -10.62 -28.77 -17.27
#